data_AF-M1BBZ1-F1
#
_entry.id   AF-M1BBZ1-F1
#
_cell.length_a   1.000
_cell.length_b   1.000
_cell.length_c   1.000
_cell.angle_alpha   90.00
_cell.angle_beta   90.00
_cell.angle_gamma   90.00
#
_symmetry.space_group_name_H-M   'P 1'
#
loop_
_entity.id
_entity.type
_entity.pdbx_description
1 polymer ?
#
loop_
_entity_poly.entity_id
_entity_poly.type
_entity_poly.pdbx_seq_one_letter_code
_entity_poly.pdbx_strand_id
1 'polypeptide(L)'
;MVTTSSASSSSNRGAFTTLEERVTFEKEIKKSKFIAIAGHIPDEGSAQSFLSEVRDPRATHNCWAYKVGEQYRTNDDGEPSGTAGKPIHSAIASSGLDRIMVVVIRHFGGIKLGTGGLVRAYGGVAAECLRNAPTCLIKSKVINSLNNFYPPSSLAHRVLA
;
A
#
# COMPACT_ATOMS: atom_id res chain seq x y z
N MET A 1 -29.51 -1.73 -27.86
CA MET A 1 -28.70 -2.78 -27.23
C MET A 1 -27.42 -2.98 -28.03
N VAL A 2 -26.39 -2.20 -27.71
CA VAL A 2 -24.97 -2.37 -28.04
C VAL A 2 -24.29 -1.60 -26.88
N THR A 3 -23.26 -2.05 -26.16
CA THR A 3 -22.00 -2.62 -26.63
C THR A 3 -21.25 -3.23 -25.43
N THR A 4 -20.53 -4.32 -25.67
CA THR A 4 -19.23 -4.72 -25.06
C THR A 4 -19.08 -4.81 -23.54
N SER A 5 -18.87 -6.03 -23.06
CA SER A 5 -18.07 -6.32 -21.86
C SER A 5 -16.96 -7.30 -22.22
N SER A 6 -15.78 -6.75 -22.52
CA SER A 6 -14.53 -7.52 -22.57
C SER A 6 -13.38 -6.59 -22.21
N ALA A 7 -12.87 -6.72 -20.99
CA ALA A 7 -11.48 -6.42 -20.65
C ALA A 7 -11.16 -7.08 -19.30
N SER A 8 -10.69 -8.32 -19.35
CA SER A 8 -9.88 -8.92 -18.30
C SER A 8 -8.65 -8.04 -18.08
N SER A 9 -8.61 -7.28 -16.99
CA SER A 9 -7.45 -6.46 -16.64
C SER A 9 -6.30 -7.36 -16.16
N SER A 10 -5.46 -7.75 -17.11
CA SER A 10 -4.15 -8.32 -16.83
C SER A 10 -3.32 -7.27 -16.07
N SER A 11 -3.36 -7.32 -14.74
CA SER A 11 -2.49 -6.50 -13.89
C SER A 11 -1.05 -6.78 -14.28
N ASN A 12 -0.38 -5.78 -14.85
CA ASN A 12 1.04 -5.82 -15.17
C ASN A 12 1.81 -5.91 -13.84
N ARG A 13 2.02 -7.13 -13.33
CA ARG A 13 2.80 -7.34 -12.11
C ARG A 13 4.26 -7.21 -12.54
N GLY A 14 4.77 -5.99 -12.60
CA GLY A 14 6.22 -5.76 -12.64
C GLY A 14 6.86 -6.13 -11.31
N ALA A 15 8.19 -6.12 -11.26
CA ALA A 15 8.89 -6.17 -9.98
C ALA A 15 8.64 -4.86 -9.21
N PHE A 16 8.52 -4.93 -7.88
CA PHE A 16 8.31 -3.77 -7.03
C PHE A 16 9.07 -3.94 -5.71
N THR A 17 9.48 -2.82 -5.09
CA THR A 17 10.10 -2.82 -3.77
C THR A 17 9.05 -2.60 -2.70
N THR A 18 9.10 -3.35 -1.61
CA THR A 18 8.17 -3.21 -0.48
C THR A 18 8.91 -3.30 0.85
N LEU A 19 8.18 -3.19 1.96
CA LEU A 19 8.72 -3.34 3.31
C LEU A 19 8.92 -4.82 3.63
N GLU A 20 10.08 -5.17 4.15
CA GLU A 20 10.39 -6.55 4.55
C GLU A 20 9.66 -6.94 5.84
N GLU A 21 9.54 -5.99 6.77
CA GLU A 21 8.86 -6.15 8.05
C GLU A 21 8.11 -4.88 8.44
N ARG A 22 7.35 -4.96 9.55
CA ARG A 22 6.66 -3.81 10.12
C ARG A 22 7.67 -2.89 10.78
N VAL A 23 7.56 -1.60 10.49
CA VAL A 23 8.45 -0.57 11.03
C VAL A 23 7.65 0.45 11.82
N THR A 24 8.21 0.91 12.93
CA THR A 24 7.61 1.94 13.77
C THR A 24 8.58 3.11 13.95
N PHE A 25 8.06 4.33 13.88
CA PHE A 25 8.81 5.54 14.19
C PHE A 25 7.95 6.50 15.02
N GLU A 26 8.55 7.05 16.08
CA GLU A 26 7.87 7.95 17.00
C GLU A 26 8.53 9.32 17.03
N LYS A 27 7.72 10.38 17.10
CA LYS A 27 8.19 11.75 17.28
C LYS A 27 7.19 12.59 18.06
N GLU A 28 7.70 13.35 19.03
CA GLU A 28 6.90 14.39 19.69
C GLU A 28 7.03 15.73 18.95
N ILE A 29 5.90 16.39 18.68
CA ILE A 29 5.83 17.70 18.04
C ILE A 29 4.84 18.57 18.82
N LYS A 30 5.34 19.63 19.47
CA LYS A 30 4.52 20.53 20.30
C LYS A 30 3.65 19.75 21.30
N LYS A 31 4.26 18.86 22.09
CA LYS A 31 3.61 17.96 23.06
C LYS A 31 2.68 16.90 22.46
N SER A 32 2.36 16.96 21.16
CA SER A 32 1.58 15.91 20.51
C SER A 32 2.51 14.78 20.14
N LYS A 33 2.14 13.55 20.52
CA LYS A 33 2.87 12.33 20.20
C LYS A 33 2.38 11.79 18.86
N PHE A 34 3.30 11.54 17.93
CA PHE A 34 3.02 10.91 16.64
C PHE A 34 3.77 9.60 16.54
N ILE A 35 3.07 8.52 16.20
CA ILE A 35 3.63 7.17 16.04
C ILE A 35 3.24 6.69 14.64
N ALA A 36 4.19 6.64 13.72
CA ALA A 36 3.98 6.01 12.42
C ALA A 36 4.28 4.51 12.52
N ILE A 37 3.37 3.70 12.00
CA ILE A 37 3.53 2.25 11.84
C ILE A 37 3.31 1.95 10.35
N ALA A 38 4.35 1.43 9.71
CA ALA A 38 4.36 1.09 8.30
C ALA A 38 4.50 -0.43 8.11
N GLY A 39 3.87 -0.99 7.08
CA GLY A 39 4.06 -2.39 6.75
C GLY A 39 3.53 -2.77 5.37
N HIS A 40 3.93 -3.95 4.92
CA HIS A 40 3.49 -4.53 3.65
C HIS A 40 1.99 -4.90 3.71
N ILE A 41 1.27 -4.58 2.62
CA ILE A 41 -0.09 -5.08 2.36
C ILE A 41 -0.16 -5.64 0.93
N PRO A 42 -0.48 -6.94 0.73
CA PRO A 42 -0.40 -7.55 -0.60
C PRO A 42 -1.43 -7.02 -1.59
N ASP A 43 -2.57 -6.54 -1.07
CA ASP A 43 -3.73 -6.02 -1.81
C ASP A 43 -4.52 -5.01 -0.97
N GLU A 44 -5.49 -4.35 -1.59
CA GLU A 44 -6.36 -3.36 -0.93
C GLU A 44 -7.23 -3.96 0.17
N GLY A 45 -7.64 -5.23 0.02
CA GLY A 45 -8.46 -5.94 1.00
C GLY A 45 -7.75 -6.13 2.34
N SER A 46 -6.42 -6.19 2.31
CA SER A 46 -5.56 -6.34 3.48
C SER A 46 -5.44 -5.05 4.32
N ALA A 47 -5.80 -3.88 3.78
CA ALA A 47 -5.63 -2.60 4.46
C ALA A 47 -6.43 -2.49 5.76
N GLN A 48 -7.68 -2.98 5.78
CA GLN A 48 -8.53 -2.89 6.97
C GLN A 48 -8.05 -3.81 8.09
N SER A 49 -7.52 -4.99 7.75
CA SER A 49 -6.89 -5.91 8.71
C SER A 49 -5.66 -5.25 9.33
N PHE A 50 -4.78 -4.68 8.49
CA PHE A 50 -3.60 -3.96 8.97
C PHE A 50 -3.97 -2.82 9.92
N LEU A 51 -4.95 -1.97 9.55
CA LEU A 51 -5.43 -0.89 10.41
C LEU A 51 -5.94 -1.41 11.76
N SER A 52 -6.69 -2.52 11.74
CA SER A 52 -7.28 -3.10 12.95
C SER A 52 -6.21 -3.65 13.91
N GLU A 53 -5.11 -4.18 13.37
CA GLU A 53 -3.98 -4.67 14.17
C GLU A 53 -3.19 -3.56 14.86
N VAL A 54 -3.04 -2.40 14.23
CA VAL A 54 -2.09 -1.37 14.69
C VAL A 54 -2.75 -0.14 15.31
N ARG A 55 -4.04 0.09 15.08
CA ARG A 55 -4.75 1.25 15.64
C ARG A 55 -4.69 1.25 17.16
N ASP A 56 -4.60 2.45 17.74
CA ASP A 56 -4.82 2.66 19.17
C ASP A 56 -6.23 3.27 19.38
N PRO A 57 -7.18 2.56 20.00
CA PRO A 57 -8.51 3.09 20.29
C PRO A 57 -8.50 4.24 21.31
N ARG A 58 -7.39 4.47 22.02
CA ARG A 58 -7.21 5.58 22.96
C ARG A 58 -6.55 6.80 22.32
N ALA A 59 -6.08 6.69 21.07
CA ALA A 59 -5.49 7.82 20.36
C ALA A 59 -6.55 8.85 19.97
N THR A 60 -6.10 10.09 19.77
CA THR A 60 -6.96 11.15 19.25
C THR A 60 -7.34 10.87 17.79
N HIS A 61 -6.37 10.45 16.99
CA HIS A 61 -6.55 10.09 15.58
C HIS A 61 -5.62 8.94 15.19
N ASN A 62 -6.09 8.07 14.31
CA ASN A 62 -5.37 6.98 13.64
C ASN A 62 -5.42 7.22 12.13
N CYS A 63 -4.82 8.32 11.67
CA CYS A 63 -4.83 8.70 10.26
C CYS A 63 -3.98 7.72 9.44
N TRP A 64 -4.33 7.48 8.18
CA TRP A 64 -3.60 6.49 7.38
C TRP A 64 -3.64 6.76 5.89
N ALA A 65 -2.70 6.13 5.18
CA ALA A 65 -2.75 5.98 3.74
C ALA A 65 -2.15 4.63 3.33
N TYR A 66 -2.58 4.12 2.18
CA TYR A 66 -1.95 2.97 1.54
C TYR A 66 -1.74 3.20 0.05
N LYS A 67 -0.82 2.44 -0.54
CA LYS A 67 -0.60 2.32 -1.99
C LYS A 67 -0.39 0.85 -2.38
N VAL A 68 -1.11 0.40 -3.40
CA VAL A 68 -1.01 -0.93 -4.01
C VAL A 68 -1.07 -0.76 -5.54
N GLY A 69 0.09 -0.72 -6.19
CA GLY A 69 0.18 -0.36 -7.61
C GLY A 69 -0.37 1.05 -7.83
N GLU A 70 -1.29 1.22 -8.78
CA GLU A 70 -1.97 2.50 -9.04
C GLU A 70 -3.09 2.82 -8.04
N GLN A 71 -3.50 1.84 -7.23
CA GLN A 71 -4.57 2.04 -6.25
C GLN A 71 -4.00 2.64 -4.98
N TYR A 72 -4.66 3.69 -4.48
CA TYR A 72 -4.29 4.31 -3.22
C TYR A 72 -5.53 4.85 -2.53
N ARG A 73 -5.45 4.97 -1.21
CA ARG A 73 -6.49 5.60 -0.40
C ARG A 73 -5.88 6.25 0.82
N THR A 74 -6.55 7.29 1.30
CA THR A 74 -6.14 8.08 2.46
C THR A 74 -7.32 8.33 3.38
N ASN A 75 -7.06 8.47 4.68
CA ASN A 75 -8.07 8.82 5.68
C ASN A 75 -7.46 9.74 6.75
N ASP A 76 -8.13 10.86 7.02
CA ASP A 76 -7.71 11.85 8.02
C ASP A 76 -8.22 11.51 9.44
N ASP A 77 -9.07 10.51 9.62
CA ASP A 77 -9.62 10.05 10.92
C ASP A 77 -10.10 11.19 11.85
N GLY A 78 -10.80 12.19 11.30
CA GLY A 78 -11.31 13.32 12.06
C GLY A 78 -10.35 14.52 12.20
N GLU A 79 -9.11 14.43 11.72
CA GLU A 79 -8.29 15.62 11.46
C GLU A 79 -8.93 16.50 10.38
N PRO A 80 -8.58 17.80 10.30
CA PRO A 80 -9.01 18.65 9.20
C PRO A 80 -8.67 18.04 7.84
N SER A 81 -9.62 18.09 6.91
CA SER A 81 -9.52 17.38 5.63
C SER A 81 -8.22 17.70 4.87
N GLY A 82 -7.52 16.66 4.46
CA GLY A 82 -6.28 16.71 3.70
C GLY A 82 -5.05 17.06 4.53
N THR A 83 -5.15 17.17 5.86
CA THR A 83 -4.00 17.53 6.71
C THR A 83 -3.21 16.35 7.24
N ALA A 84 -3.71 15.11 7.09
CA ALA A 84 -3.04 13.91 7.59
C ALA A 84 -2.87 12.84 6.51
N GLY A 85 -3.96 12.28 5.99
CA GLY A 85 -3.95 11.17 5.04
C GLY A 85 -3.20 11.50 3.74
N LYS A 86 -3.46 12.68 3.15
CA LYS A 86 -2.77 13.13 1.94
C LYS A 86 -1.25 13.26 2.14
N PRO A 87 -0.74 13.95 3.19
CA PRO A 87 0.68 13.98 3.51
C PRO A 87 1.32 12.60 3.73
N ILE A 88 0.62 11.66 4.38
CA ILE A 88 1.10 10.28 4.55
C ILE A 88 1.24 9.59 3.18
N HIS A 89 0.26 9.73 2.29
CA HIS A 89 0.34 9.21 0.94
C HIS A 89 1.47 9.84 0.13
N SER A 90 1.69 11.15 0.24
CA SER A 90 2.83 11.81 -0.40
C SER A 90 4.16 11.21 0.05
N ALA A 91 4.31 10.89 1.33
CA ALA A 91 5.50 10.19 1.84
C ALA A 91 5.67 8.79 1.24
N ILE A 92 4.57 8.02 1.13
CA ILE A 92 4.57 6.71 0.45
C ILE A 92 4.99 6.87 -1.02
N ALA A 93 4.36 7.78 -1.77
CA ALA A 93 4.63 7.99 -3.19
C ALA A 93 6.09 8.42 -3.46
N SER A 94 6.68 9.23 -2.58
CA SER A 94 8.08 9.65 -2.70
C SER A 94 9.10 8.61 -2.21
N SER A 95 8.67 7.55 -1.52
CA SER A 95 9.57 6.52 -0.98
C SER A 95 10.08 5.52 -2.02
N GLY A 96 9.40 5.41 -3.17
CA GLY A 96 9.67 4.35 -4.16
C GLY A 96 9.17 2.97 -3.75
N LEU A 97 8.46 2.86 -2.61
CA LEU A 97 7.86 1.61 -2.13
C LEU A 97 6.45 1.44 -2.69
N ASP A 98 6.07 0.18 -2.86
CA ASP A 98 4.74 -0.21 -3.29
C ASP A 98 4.18 -1.33 -2.41
N ARG A 99 2.85 -1.48 -2.42
CA ARG A 99 2.12 -2.47 -1.61
C ARG A 99 2.37 -2.29 -0.12
N ILE A 100 2.21 -1.06 0.34
CA ILE A 100 2.42 -0.70 1.75
C ILE A 100 1.27 0.15 2.28
N MET A 101 1.11 0.09 3.60
CA MET A 101 0.25 0.95 4.37
C MET A 101 1.07 1.66 5.44
N VAL A 102 0.71 2.90 5.73
CA VAL A 102 1.23 3.67 6.86
C VAL A 102 0.05 4.18 7.67
N VAL A 103 0.04 3.85 8.96
CA VAL A 103 -0.88 4.40 9.96
C VAL A 103 -0.08 5.34 10.85
N VAL A 104 -0.51 6.58 10.99
CA VAL A 104 0.06 7.55 11.93
C VAL A 104 -0.93 7.82 13.03
N ILE A 105 -0.59 7.30 14.21
CA ILE A 105 -1.34 7.46 15.45
C ILE A 105 -0.92 8.76 16.10
N ARG A 106 -1.89 9.58 16.49
CA ARG A 106 -1.66 10.86 17.17
C ARG A 106 -2.35 10.89 18.52
N HIS A 107 -1.59 11.23 19.56
CA HIS A 107 -2.15 11.68 20.85
C HIS A 107 -1.97 13.19 20.96
N PHE A 108 -3.08 13.92 21.10
CA PHE A 108 -3.06 15.38 21.20
C PHE A 108 -2.43 15.86 22.50
N GLY A 109 -1.44 16.76 22.38
CA GLY A 109 -0.66 17.27 23.50
C GLY A 109 -1.14 18.59 24.11
N GLY A 110 -2.35 19.05 23.79
CA GLY A 110 -2.89 20.33 24.27
C GLY A 110 -2.47 21.56 23.46
N ILE A 111 -1.53 21.45 22.52
CA ILE A 111 -1.10 22.57 21.66
C ILE A 111 -1.51 22.32 20.21
N LYS A 112 -2.30 23.24 19.63
CA LYS A 112 -2.72 23.16 18.23
C LYS A 112 -1.53 23.40 17.29
N LEU A 113 -1.42 22.57 16.26
CA LEU A 113 -0.36 22.68 15.24
C LEU A 113 -0.76 23.62 14.08
N GLY A 114 -2.06 23.83 13.85
CA GLY A 114 -2.59 24.47 12.64
C GLY A 114 -2.41 23.61 11.39
N THR A 115 -3.10 23.94 10.30
CA THR A 115 -3.15 23.15 9.05
C THR A 115 -1.75 22.81 8.52
N GLY A 116 -0.89 23.82 8.34
CA GLY A 116 0.48 23.60 7.85
C GLY A 116 1.40 22.89 8.85
N GLY A 117 1.07 22.91 10.14
CA GLY A 117 1.78 22.13 11.16
C GLY A 117 1.41 20.66 11.10
N LEU A 118 0.12 20.33 10.94
CA LEU A 118 -0.37 18.97 10.78
C LEU A 118 0.19 18.32 9.52
N VAL A 119 0.12 19.02 8.38
CA VAL A 119 0.66 18.54 7.10
C VAL A 119 2.13 18.13 7.23
N ARG A 120 2.95 18.98 7.85
CA ARG A 120 4.38 18.68 8.07
C ARG A 120 4.60 17.56 9.09
N ALA A 121 3.79 17.49 10.14
CA ALA A 121 3.90 16.45 11.15
C ALA A 121 3.59 15.07 10.57
N TYR A 122 2.42 14.89 9.96
CA TYR A 122 1.99 13.61 9.40
C TYR A 122 2.89 13.13 8.26
N GLY A 123 3.16 14.01 7.27
CA GLY A 123 4.05 13.65 6.16
C GLY A 123 5.48 13.41 6.63
N GLY A 124 5.99 14.22 7.55
CA GLY A 124 7.35 14.11 8.06
C GLY A 124 7.59 12.82 8.85
N VAL A 125 6.69 12.47 9.77
CA VAL A 125 6.81 11.25 10.59
C VAL A 125 6.65 9.99 9.72
N ALA A 126 5.72 10.00 8.75
CA ALA A 126 5.60 8.92 7.78
C ALA A 126 6.89 8.77 6.94
N ALA A 127 7.45 9.87 6.45
CA ALA A 127 8.66 9.83 5.64
C ALA A 127 9.90 9.35 6.42
N GLU A 128 10.05 9.74 7.70
CA GLU A 128 11.10 9.21 8.58
C GLU A 128 10.93 7.70 8.82
N CYS A 129 9.70 7.24 9.02
CA CYS A 129 9.39 5.82 9.22
C CYS A 129 9.81 4.98 8.00
N LEU A 130 9.56 5.48 6.78
CA LEU A 130 9.87 4.76 5.55
C LEU A 130 11.36 4.84 5.18
N ARG A 131 12.04 5.95 5.48
CA ARG A 131 13.47 6.12 5.16
C ARG A 131 14.37 5.09 5.81
N ASN A 132 14.05 4.68 7.03
CA ASN A 132 14.89 3.78 7.83
C ASN A 132 14.42 2.31 7.76
N ALA A 133 13.46 2.01 6.89
CA ALA A 133 12.85 0.70 6.85
C ALA A 133 13.70 -0.33 6.08
N PRO A 134 13.81 -1.58 6.55
CA PRO A 134 14.28 -2.69 5.73
C PRO A 134 13.31 -2.96 4.58
N THR A 135 13.85 -3.20 3.40
CA THR A 135 13.07 -3.34 2.17
C THR A 135 13.51 -4.55 1.37
N CYS A 136 12.58 -5.12 0.61
CA CYS A 136 12.84 -6.25 -0.27
C CYS A 136 12.23 -6.05 -1.65
N LEU A 137 12.87 -6.62 -2.67
CA LEU A 137 12.38 -6.60 -4.05
C LEU A 137 11.52 -7.84 -4.31
N ILE A 138 10.25 -7.65 -4.65
CA ILE A 138 9.35 -8.73 -5.07
C ILE A 138 9.33 -8.79 -6.59
N LYS A 139 9.73 -9.95 -7.13
CA LYS A 139 9.61 -10.27 -8.56
C LYS A 139 8.31 -11.03 -8.81
N SER A 140 7.58 -10.63 -9.84
CA SER A 140 6.40 -11.35 -10.28
C SER A 140 6.75 -12.73 -10.81
N LYS A 141 6.04 -13.76 -10.34
CA LYS A 141 6.16 -15.11 -10.85
C LYS A 141 5.46 -15.17 -12.21
N VAL A 142 6.22 -15.15 -13.30
CA VAL A 142 5.68 -15.41 -14.64
C VAL A 142 5.25 -16.87 -14.67
N ILE A 143 3.94 -17.12 -14.78
CA ILE A 143 3.43 -18.45 -15.07
C ILE A 143 3.61 -18.65 -16.57
N ASN A 144 4.71 -19.32 -16.98
CA ASN A 144 4.82 -19.81 -18.35
C ASN A 144 3.79 -20.93 -18.53
N SER A 145 2.65 -20.61 -19.13
CA SER A 145 1.76 -21.63 -19.70
C SER A 145 2.44 -22.18 -20.95
N LEU A 146 3.31 -23.19 -20.80
CA LEU A 146 3.70 -24.01 -21.94
C LEU A 146 2.47 -24.82 -22.35
N ASN A 147 1.73 -24.29 -23.33
CA ASN A 147 0.80 -25.08 -24.12
C ASN A 147 1.61 -26.21 -24.77
N ASN A 148 1.49 -27.42 -24.21
CA ASN A 148 1.87 -28.65 -24.87
C ASN A 148 0.96 -28.82 -26.10
N PHE A 149 1.36 -28.21 -27.22
CA PHE A 149 0.83 -28.55 -28.53
C PHE A 149 1.51 -29.87 -28.93
N TYR A 150 0.94 -30.99 -28.49
CA TYR A 150 1.23 -32.27 -29.14
C TYR A 150 0.58 -32.22 -30.52
N PRO A 151 1.34 -32.27 -31.64
CA PRO A 151 0.73 -32.69 -32.88
C PRO A 151 0.38 -34.19 -32.71
N PRO A 152 -0.86 -34.65 -32.93
CA PRO A 152 -1.06 -36.06 -33.18
C PRO A 152 -0.26 -36.43 -34.44
N SER A 153 0.77 -37.24 -34.23
CA SER A 153 1.64 -37.78 -35.26
C SER A 153 0.84 -38.61 -36.26
N SER A 154 0.94 -38.21 -37.53
CA SER A 154 0.91 -39.02 -38.75
C SER A 154 -0.09 -40.18 -38.85
N LEU A 155 -0.99 -40.05 -39.84
CA LEU A 155 -1.26 -41.05 -40.87
C LEU A 155 -0.46 -42.36 -40.76
N ALA A 156 -1.14 -43.49 -40.55
CA ALA A 156 -0.88 -44.71 -41.29
C ALA A 156 -2.02 -45.74 -41.15
N HIS A 157 -2.32 -46.43 -42.26
CA HIS A 157 -3.20 -47.59 -42.47
C HIS A 157 -4.71 -47.33 -42.66
N ARG A 158 -5.38 -47.84 -43.69
CA ARG A 158 -5.04 -48.50 -44.98
C ARG A 158 -6.38 -48.74 -45.69
N VAL A 159 -6.47 -48.37 -46.97
CA VAL A 159 -7.04 -49.12 -48.11
C VAL A 159 -8.41 -49.82 -47.95
N LEU A 160 -9.32 -49.35 -48.80
CA LEU A 160 -10.53 -49.95 -49.39
C LEU A 160 -10.67 -51.48 -49.32
N ALA A 161 -11.86 -51.95 -48.93
CA ALA A 161 -12.69 -52.94 -49.61
C ALA A 161 -14.13 -52.82 -49.12
#